data_AF-A0AA49GBW9-F1
#
_entry.id   AF-A0AA49GBW9-F1
#
_cell.length_a   1.000
_cell.length_b   1.000
_cell.length_c   1.000
_cell.angle_alpha   90.00
_cell.angle_beta   90.00
_cell.angle_gamma   90.00
#
_symmetry.space_group_name_H-M   'P 1'
#
loop_
_entity.id
_entity.type
_entity.pdbx_description
1 polymer ?
#
loop_
_entity_poly.entity_id
_entity_poly.type
_entity_poly.pdbx_seq_one_letter_code
_entity_poly.pdbx_strand_id
1 'polypeptide(L)'
;MLNLIRTNFKEYVAFLKNPEPNPNKSADDSESKWSKLFIFLLIDAIIISPILFLLYILEEFSNIDLNNHSVSNIANEYGIIILILAGGILSPLIEEIIFRLPLHYKRNYLFKFIGLFIGKERVENFWLKHFRIFFYLFVIAFGFVHIFNFQEKSILIWILLPLLVAPQIIGGTILGYLRIKLGFGWAFLHHAIYNTVLTILAFSTHLNQEVSINNSDFKLNIEVAENKYNNESKVEDTSDFDFKNIVNTQYASYNYIANRLGWEKIDKKENYKYYNISLEMKNLDLNSDSILQYHLIKIIKNQ
;
A
#
# COMPACT_ATOMS: atom_id res chain seq x y z
N MET A 1 -14.83 26.20 1.90
CA MET A 1 -14.28 24.85 1.63
C MET A 1 -15.37 23.80 1.44
N LEU A 2 -16.29 23.59 2.38
CA LEU A 2 -17.37 22.58 2.26
C LEU A 2 -18.27 22.75 1.03
N ASN A 3 -18.68 23.99 0.70
CA ASN A 3 -19.47 24.26 -0.51
C ASN A 3 -18.70 23.88 -1.80
N LEU A 4 -17.39 24.10 -1.81
CA LEU A 4 -16.51 23.79 -2.94
C LEU A 4 -16.42 22.28 -3.18
N ILE A 5 -16.20 21.52 -2.10
CA ILE A 5 -16.19 20.05 -2.12
C ILE A 5 -17.54 19.53 -2.61
N ARG A 6 -18.64 20.08 -2.09
CA ARG A 6 -20.00 19.69 -2.49
C ARG A 6 -20.28 19.95 -3.96
N THR A 7 -19.86 21.09 -4.49
CA THR A 7 -20.05 21.43 -5.92
C THR A 7 -19.23 20.50 -6.80
N ASN A 8 -17.93 20.34 -6.53
CA ASN A 8 -17.06 19.43 -7.28
C ASN A 8 -17.54 17.97 -7.24
N PHE A 9 -18.01 17.50 -6.07
CA PHE A 9 -18.56 16.16 -5.93
C PHE A 9 -19.85 15.97 -6.74
N LYS A 10 -20.73 16.98 -6.79
CA LYS A 10 -21.93 16.94 -7.65
C LYS A 10 -21.56 16.90 -9.13
N GLU A 11 -20.60 17.70 -9.57
CA GLU A 11 -20.10 17.69 -10.94
C GLU A 11 -19.50 16.32 -11.30
N TYR A 12 -18.71 15.76 -10.40
CA TYR A 12 -18.15 14.42 -10.54
C TYR A 12 -19.24 13.34 -10.67
N VAL A 13 -20.23 13.33 -9.78
CA VAL A 13 -21.35 12.38 -9.85
C VAL A 13 -22.17 12.58 -11.14
N ALA A 14 -22.38 13.81 -11.58
CA ALA A 14 -23.05 14.09 -12.85
C ALA A 14 -22.24 13.56 -14.05
N PHE A 15 -20.92 13.73 -14.02
CA PHE A 15 -20.03 13.15 -15.03
C PHE A 15 -20.08 11.62 -15.03
N LEU A 16 -20.05 10.96 -13.88
CA LEU A 16 -20.17 9.49 -13.84
C LEU A 16 -21.50 9.02 -14.42
N LYS A 17 -22.59 9.74 -14.17
CA LYS A 17 -23.87 9.41 -14.80
C LYS A 17 -23.76 9.43 -16.31
N ASN A 18 -23.10 10.42 -16.92
CA ASN A 18 -22.91 10.49 -18.37
C ASN A 18 -21.51 11.01 -18.73
N PRO A 19 -20.49 10.14 -18.77
CA PRO A 19 -19.14 10.58 -19.05
C PRO A 19 -19.03 10.93 -20.53
N GLU A 20 -18.47 12.10 -20.80
CA GLU A 20 -18.26 12.64 -22.14
C GLU A 20 -16.78 12.98 -22.34
N PRO A 21 -16.22 12.81 -23.55
CA PRO A 21 -14.79 12.99 -23.79
C PRO A 21 -14.35 14.46 -23.76
N ASN A 22 -15.28 15.39 -23.99
CA ASN A 22 -15.09 16.84 -23.90
C ASN A 22 -16.28 17.43 -23.12
N PRO A 23 -16.33 17.25 -21.79
CA PRO A 23 -17.43 17.81 -21.02
C PRO A 23 -17.35 19.33 -21.12
N ASN A 24 -18.48 19.98 -21.42
CA ASN A 24 -18.56 21.44 -21.41
C ASN A 24 -17.91 21.99 -20.13
N LYS A 25 -17.08 23.03 -20.27
CA LYS A 25 -16.59 23.77 -19.11
C LYS A 25 -17.81 24.20 -18.31
N SER A 26 -17.90 23.82 -17.04
CA SER A 26 -18.99 24.29 -16.19
C SER A 26 -18.90 25.82 -16.10
N ALA A 27 -20.05 26.48 -15.93
CA ALA A 27 -20.12 27.94 -15.81
C ALA A 27 -19.33 28.51 -14.61
N ASP A 28 -18.83 27.63 -13.73
CA ASP A 28 -18.03 27.94 -12.54
C ASP A 28 -16.65 27.27 -12.58
N ASP A 29 -15.95 27.33 -13.72
CA ASP A 29 -14.54 26.87 -13.84
C ASP A 29 -13.54 27.91 -13.28
N SER A 30 -13.98 28.71 -12.30
CA SER A 30 -13.20 29.76 -11.65
C SER A 30 -12.14 29.21 -10.68
N GLU A 31 -12.30 27.94 -10.29
CA GLU A 31 -11.42 27.26 -9.35
C GLU A 31 -10.04 26.91 -9.95
N SER A 32 -8.99 27.08 -9.15
CA SER A 32 -7.64 26.69 -9.55
C SER A 32 -7.52 25.17 -9.69
N LYS A 33 -6.69 24.70 -10.63
CA LYS A 33 -6.41 23.25 -10.81
C LYS A 33 -5.83 22.60 -9.56
N TRP A 34 -5.04 23.34 -8.77
CA TRP A 34 -4.52 22.90 -7.47
C TRP A 34 -5.65 22.66 -6.47
N SER A 35 -6.63 23.56 -6.40
CA SER A 35 -7.80 23.38 -5.53
C SER A 35 -8.56 22.11 -5.89
N LYS A 36 -8.79 21.87 -7.19
CA LYS A 36 -9.43 20.63 -7.66
C LYS A 36 -8.61 19.39 -7.28
N LEU A 37 -7.28 19.41 -7.47
CA LEU A 37 -6.39 18.33 -7.04
C LEU A 37 -6.59 17.98 -5.56
N PHE A 38 -6.49 18.98 -4.66
CA PHE A 38 -6.63 18.74 -3.22
C PHE A 38 -8.04 18.30 -2.81
N ILE A 39 -9.09 18.86 -3.43
CA ILE A 39 -10.47 18.44 -3.18
C ILE A 39 -10.65 16.96 -3.52
N PHE A 40 -10.15 16.51 -4.67
CA PHE A 40 -10.30 15.12 -5.09
C PHE A 40 -9.44 14.17 -4.25
N LEU A 41 -8.26 14.58 -3.78
CA LEU A 41 -7.50 13.79 -2.78
C LEU A 41 -8.31 13.59 -1.47
N LEU A 42 -9.01 14.63 -0.99
CA LEU A 42 -9.88 14.52 0.18
C LEU A 42 -11.10 13.63 -0.08
N ILE A 43 -11.71 13.76 -1.27
CA ILE A 43 -12.84 12.93 -1.68
C ILE A 43 -12.43 11.45 -1.73
N ASP A 44 -11.27 11.12 -2.33
CA ASP A 44 -10.73 9.76 -2.33
C ASP A 44 -10.58 9.22 -0.90
N ALA A 45 -9.92 9.97 -0.03
CA ALA A 45 -9.72 9.56 1.36
C ALA A 45 -11.05 9.30 2.10
N ILE A 46 -12.05 10.14 1.88
CA ILE A 46 -13.37 10.00 2.51
C ILE A 46 -14.15 8.80 1.95
N ILE A 47 -14.12 8.58 0.64
CA ILE A 47 -14.89 7.50 0.01
C ILE A 47 -14.24 6.13 0.23
N ILE A 48 -12.91 6.07 0.25
CA ILE A 48 -12.16 4.81 0.32
C ILE A 48 -12.00 4.35 1.78
N SER A 49 -11.95 5.26 2.76
CA SER A 49 -11.74 4.88 4.17
C SER A 49 -12.76 3.88 4.76
N PRO A 50 -14.08 3.93 4.46
CA PRO A 50 -15.02 2.93 4.96
C PRO A 50 -14.77 1.54 4.35
N ILE A 51 -14.27 1.49 3.10
CA ILE A 51 -13.94 0.25 2.41
C ILE A 51 -12.68 -0.36 3.05
N LEU A 52 -11.64 0.45 3.27
CA LEU A 52 -10.43 -0.01 3.96
C LEU A 52 -10.73 -0.50 5.38
N PHE A 53 -11.59 0.21 6.10
CA PHE A 53 -12.03 -0.21 7.43
C PHE A 53 -12.79 -1.54 7.40
N LEU A 54 -13.67 -1.73 6.42
CA LEU A 54 -14.36 -3.00 6.23
C LEU A 54 -13.39 -4.14 5.88
N LEU A 55 -12.39 -3.89 5.02
CA LEU A 55 -11.36 -4.87 4.70
C LEU A 55 -10.53 -5.26 5.92
N TYR A 56 -10.15 -4.30 6.76
CA TYR A 56 -9.45 -4.55 8.02
C TYR A 56 -10.28 -5.45 8.96
N ILE A 57 -11.58 -5.17 9.12
CA ILE A 57 -12.47 -6.04 9.89
C ILE A 57 -12.49 -7.45 9.28
N LEU A 58 -12.67 -7.57 7.97
CA LEU A 58 -12.73 -8.87 7.31
C LEU A 58 -11.45 -9.67 7.50
N GLU A 59 -10.29 -9.06 7.38
CA GLU A 59 -8.98 -9.69 7.66
C GLU A 59 -8.93 -10.26 9.07
N GLU A 60 -9.27 -9.45 10.08
CA GLU A 60 -9.28 -9.85 11.50
C GLU A 60 -10.23 -11.03 11.77
N PHE A 61 -11.41 -11.06 11.15
CA PHE A 61 -12.41 -12.11 11.38
C PHE A 61 -12.23 -13.36 10.52
N SER A 62 -11.55 -13.26 9.38
CA SER A 62 -11.44 -14.36 8.40
C SER A 62 -10.11 -15.11 8.45
N ASN A 63 -9.14 -14.66 9.26
CA ASN A 63 -7.77 -15.18 9.28
C ASN A 63 -7.10 -15.19 7.88
N ILE A 64 -7.60 -14.41 6.93
CA ILE A 64 -6.99 -14.24 5.62
C ILE A 64 -5.91 -13.17 5.73
N ASP A 65 -4.69 -13.49 5.36
CA ASP A 65 -3.65 -12.47 5.18
C ASP A 65 -3.96 -11.67 3.91
N LEU A 66 -4.50 -10.46 4.10
CA LEU A 66 -4.70 -9.49 3.02
C LEU A 66 -3.49 -8.55 2.90
N ASN A 67 -2.52 -8.66 3.81
CA ASN A 67 -1.36 -7.79 3.80
C ASN A 67 -0.44 -8.12 2.63
N ASN A 68 0.18 -7.05 2.15
CA ASN A 68 1.09 -7.12 1.03
C ASN A 68 2.52 -6.98 1.56
N HIS A 69 3.16 -8.11 1.88
CA HIS A 69 4.57 -8.18 2.26
C HIS A 69 5.53 -7.59 1.21
N SER A 70 5.05 -7.31 -0.02
CA SER A 70 5.90 -6.69 -1.05
C SER A 70 6.40 -5.29 -0.68
N VAL A 71 5.62 -4.49 0.05
CA VAL A 71 6.00 -3.11 0.41
C VAL A 71 7.16 -3.13 1.41
N SER A 72 7.06 -3.94 2.46
CA SER A 72 8.12 -4.13 3.45
C SER A 72 9.35 -4.77 2.83
N ASN A 73 9.19 -5.82 2.01
CA ASN A 73 10.30 -6.50 1.35
C ASN A 73 11.11 -5.54 0.45
N ILE A 74 10.44 -4.76 -0.40
CA ILE A 74 11.11 -3.80 -1.29
C ILE A 74 11.83 -2.72 -0.46
N ALA A 75 11.19 -2.21 0.60
CA ALA A 75 11.81 -1.21 1.45
C ALA A 75 13.04 -1.74 2.19
N ASN A 76 13.00 -2.97 2.68
CA ASN A 76 14.10 -3.61 3.40
C ASN A 76 15.28 -3.96 2.45
N GLU A 77 14.97 -4.44 1.23
CA GLU A 77 15.99 -4.86 0.26
C GLU A 77 16.62 -3.68 -0.49
N TYR A 78 15.82 -2.70 -0.91
CA TYR A 78 16.24 -1.61 -1.81
C TYR A 78 16.13 -0.21 -1.21
N GLY A 79 15.52 -0.07 -0.03
CA GLY A 79 15.33 1.21 0.66
C GLY A 79 14.04 1.96 0.31
N ILE A 80 13.62 2.83 1.23
CA ILE A 80 12.37 3.62 1.11
C ILE A 80 12.33 4.54 -0.13
N ILE A 81 13.48 5.03 -0.59
CA ILE A 81 13.55 5.88 -1.79
C ILE A 81 13.14 5.06 -3.02
N ILE A 82 13.66 3.84 -3.16
CA ILE A 82 13.30 2.96 -4.28
C ILE A 82 11.83 2.56 -4.20
N LEU A 83 11.31 2.28 -3.00
CA LEU A 83 9.90 2.00 -2.80
C LEU A 83 9.01 3.17 -3.29
N ILE A 84 9.33 4.41 -2.92
CA ILE A 84 8.57 5.59 -3.37
C ILE A 84 8.71 5.82 -4.88
N LEU A 85 9.91 5.67 -5.44
CA LEU A 85 10.12 5.83 -6.89
C LEU A 85 9.36 4.77 -7.69
N ALA A 86 9.45 3.50 -7.30
CA ALA A 86 8.81 2.40 -8.00
C ALA A 86 7.29 2.38 -7.77
N GLY A 87 6.86 2.34 -6.51
CA GLY A 87 5.45 2.25 -6.11
C GLY A 87 4.73 3.59 -6.24
N GLY A 88 5.28 4.67 -5.71
CA GLY A 88 4.62 5.98 -5.69
C GLY A 88 4.64 6.75 -7.02
N ILE A 89 5.59 6.47 -7.92
CA ILE A 89 5.78 7.27 -9.15
C ILE A 89 5.73 6.42 -10.43
N LEU A 90 6.59 5.41 -10.56
CA LEU A 90 6.71 4.63 -11.81
C LEU A 90 5.47 3.77 -12.08
N SER A 91 4.93 3.05 -11.09
CA SER A 91 3.72 2.26 -11.28
C SER A 91 2.52 3.14 -11.68
N PRO A 92 2.21 4.24 -10.97
CA PRO A 92 1.17 5.19 -11.39
C PRO A 92 1.40 5.77 -12.78
N LEU A 93 2.64 6.06 -13.18
CA LEU A 93 2.93 6.57 -14.52
C LEU A 93 2.57 5.54 -15.60
N ILE A 94 2.98 4.29 -15.41
CA ILE A 94 2.68 3.18 -16.33
C ILE A 94 1.17 2.97 -16.40
N GLU A 95 0.49 2.94 -15.26
CA GLU A 95 -0.96 2.78 -15.17
C GLU A 95 -1.70 3.93 -15.88
N GLU A 96 -1.28 5.19 -15.70
CA GLU A 96 -1.87 6.33 -16.40
C GLU A 96 -1.65 6.25 -17.92
N ILE A 97 -0.49 5.76 -18.38
CA ILE A 97 -0.23 5.52 -19.80
C ILE A 97 -1.16 4.44 -20.36
N ILE A 98 -1.35 3.34 -19.64
CA ILE A 98 -2.16 2.21 -20.11
C ILE A 98 -3.66 2.52 -20.06
N PHE A 99 -4.14 3.10 -18.95
CA PHE A 99 -5.57 3.21 -18.67
C PHE A 99 -6.15 4.61 -18.90
N ARG A 100 -5.35 5.69 -18.90
CA ARG A 100 -5.85 7.07 -19.04
C ARG A 100 -5.42 7.76 -20.32
N LEU A 101 -4.29 7.38 -20.91
CA LEU A 101 -3.90 7.90 -22.22
C LEU A 101 -4.95 7.58 -23.30
N PRO A 102 -5.53 6.35 -23.35
CA PRO A 102 -6.54 5.99 -24.33
C PRO A 102 -7.91 6.67 -24.13
N LEU A 103 -8.18 7.26 -22.96
CA LEU A 103 -9.41 8.02 -22.68
C LEU A 103 -9.52 9.32 -23.48
N HIS A 104 -8.52 9.67 -24.27
CA HIS A 104 -8.59 10.79 -25.20
C HIS A 104 -8.20 10.31 -26.59
N TYR A 105 -9.12 10.28 -27.56
CA TYR A 105 -8.90 9.69 -28.88
C TYR A 105 -7.58 10.12 -29.55
N LYS A 106 -7.26 11.44 -29.53
CA LYS A 106 -5.99 11.95 -30.10
C LYS A 106 -4.72 11.32 -29.50
N ARG A 107 -4.81 10.64 -28.35
CA ARG A 107 -3.72 9.93 -27.67
C ARG A 107 -4.00 8.43 -27.52
N ASN A 108 -5.11 7.94 -28.07
CA ASN A 108 -5.43 6.52 -28.13
C ASN A 108 -4.75 5.88 -29.35
N TYR A 109 -3.47 5.51 -29.18
CA TYR A 109 -2.67 4.94 -30.26
C TYR A 109 -3.18 3.58 -30.76
N LEU A 110 -3.83 2.80 -29.90
CA LEU A 110 -4.47 1.54 -30.28
C LEU A 110 -5.59 1.79 -31.31
N PHE A 111 -6.51 2.70 -31.01
CA PHE A 111 -7.60 3.03 -31.93
C PHE A 111 -7.08 3.71 -33.21
N LYS A 112 -6.04 4.53 -33.12
CA LYS A 112 -5.39 5.09 -34.32
C LYS A 112 -4.80 4.01 -35.21
N PHE A 113 -4.13 3.01 -34.63
CA PHE A 113 -3.57 1.88 -35.36
C PHE A 113 -4.68 1.10 -36.09
N ILE A 114 -5.79 0.79 -35.41
CA ILE A 114 -6.96 0.16 -36.04
C ILE A 114 -7.53 1.05 -37.17
N GLY A 115 -7.53 2.36 -36.96
CA GLY A 115 -7.94 3.35 -37.96
C GLY A 115 -7.12 3.35 -39.25
N LEU A 116 -5.88 2.83 -39.23
CA LEU A 116 -5.07 2.65 -40.44
C LEU A 116 -5.68 1.60 -41.40
N PHE A 117 -6.39 0.61 -40.87
CA PHE A 117 -6.98 -0.48 -41.65
C PHE A 117 -8.45 -0.26 -41.99
N ILE A 118 -9.22 0.35 -41.07
CA ILE A 118 -10.69 0.45 -41.17
C ILE A 118 -11.14 1.87 -41.58
N GLY A 119 -10.24 2.85 -41.49
CA GLY A 119 -10.50 4.26 -41.76
C GLY A 119 -10.59 5.08 -40.47
N LYS A 120 -9.73 6.09 -40.35
CA LYS A 120 -9.57 6.94 -39.16
C LYS A 120 -10.89 7.56 -38.69
N GLU A 121 -11.69 8.14 -39.59
CA GLU A 121 -12.95 8.80 -39.24
C GLU A 121 -13.99 7.83 -38.68
N ARG A 122 -14.08 6.62 -39.26
CA ARG A 122 -15.02 5.59 -38.78
C ARG A 122 -14.69 5.18 -37.36
N VAL A 123 -13.41 4.96 -37.07
CA VAL A 123 -12.94 4.54 -35.74
C VAL A 123 -13.06 5.68 -34.72
N GLU A 124 -12.74 6.92 -35.11
CA GLU A 124 -12.94 8.11 -34.26
C GLU A 124 -14.41 8.30 -33.88
N ASN A 125 -15.30 8.26 -34.87
CA ASN A 125 -16.74 8.41 -34.64
C ASN A 125 -17.31 7.27 -33.79
N PHE A 126 -16.86 6.02 -34.02
CA PHE A 126 -17.25 4.87 -33.21
C PHE A 126 -16.78 5.04 -31.75
N TRP A 127 -15.54 5.45 -31.54
CA TRP A 127 -14.99 5.65 -30.20
C TRP A 127 -15.71 6.77 -29.45
N LEU A 128 -15.95 7.91 -30.11
CA LEU A 128 -16.67 9.04 -29.52
C LEU A 128 -18.12 8.67 -29.16
N LYS A 129 -18.82 7.96 -30.06
CA LYS A 129 -20.19 7.50 -29.84
C LYS A 129 -20.32 6.55 -28.65
N HIS A 130 -19.30 5.72 -28.41
CA HIS A 130 -19.30 4.71 -27.34
C HIS A 130 -18.36 5.07 -26.20
N PHE A 131 -17.99 6.35 -26.05
CA PHE A 131 -17.02 6.80 -25.05
C PHE A 131 -17.38 6.35 -23.63
N ARG A 132 -18.65 6.41 -23.24
CA ARG A 132 -19.12 5.93 -21.93
C ARG A 132 -18.71 4.47 -21.67
N ILE A 133 -18.86 3.60 -22.67
CA ILE A 133 -18.50 2.19 -22.54
C ILE A 133 -16.98 2.07 -22.36
N PHE A 134 -16.19 2.74 -23.19
CA PHE A 134 -14.73 2.71 -23.07
C PHE A 134 -14.22 3.26 -21.73
N PHE A 135 -14.81 4.36 -21.25
CA PHE A 135 -14.51 4.92 -19.95
C PHE A 135 -14.65 3.86 -18.84
N TYR A 136 -15.81 3.21 -18.76
CA TYR A 136 -16.06 2.18 -17.75
C TYR A 136 -15.23 0.92 -17.96
N LEU A 137 -14.96 0.53 -19.21
CA LEU A 137 -14.05 -0.59 -19.50
C LEU A 137 -12.64 -0.34 -18.96
N PHE A 138 -12.08 0.87 -19.16
CA PHE A 138 -10.75 1.21 -18.62
C PHE A 138 -10.75 1.34 -17.09
N VAL A 139 -11.82 1.85 -16.48
CA VAL A 139 -11.98 1.91 -15.02
C VAL A 139 -12.02 0.49 -14.43
N ILE A 140 -12.83 -0.38 -15.02
CA ILE A 140 -12.97 -1.76 -14.57
C ILE A 140 -11.65 -2.50 -14.76
N ALA A 141 -11.04 -2.43 -15.95
CA ALA A 141 -9.75 -3.07 -16.22
C ALA A 141 -8.65 -2.59 -15.25
N PHE A 142 -8.62 -1.29 -14.92
CA PHE A 142 -7.71 -0.75 -13.92
C PHE A 142 -7.91 -1.41 -12.55
N GLY A 143 -9.15 -1.53 -12.07
CA GLY A 143 -9.44 -2.23 -10.82
C GLY A 143 -9.01 -3.70 -10.82
N PHE A 144 -9.36 -4.44 -11.88
CA PHE A 144 -9.08 -5.87 -11.99
C PHE A 144 -7.58 -6.22 -12.07
N VAL A 145 -6.72 -5.34 -12.61
CA VAL A 145 -5.27 -5.59 -12.59
C VAL A 145 -4.71 -5.62 -11.16
N HIS A 146 -5.37 -4.98 -10.19
CA HIS A 146 -4.90 -4.99 -8.80
C HIS A 146 -5.14 -6.32 -8.06
N ILE A 147 -5.77 -7.31 -8.69
CA ILE A 147 -5.84 -8.69 -8.16
C ILE A 147 -4.44 -9.27 -7.95
N PHE A 148 -3.46 -8.84 -8.76
CA PHE A 148 -2.08 -9.29 -8.65
C PHE A 148 -1.39 -8.82 -7.36
N ASN A 149 -1.98 -7.88 -6.62
CA ASN A 149 -1.46 -7.46 -5.32
C ASN A 149 -1.75 -8.46 -4.20
N PHE A 150 -2.67 -9.41 -4.41
CA PHE A 150 -3.03 -10.43 -3.43
C PHE A 150 -2.33 -11.75 -3.74
N GLN A 151 -1.52 -12.25 -2.80
CA GLN A 151 -0.79 -13.51 -2.94
C GLN A 151 -1.70 -14.72 -2.73
N GLU A 152 -2.57 -14.66 -1.72
CA GLU A 152 -3.53 -15.70 -1.39
C GLU A 152 -4.51 -15.92 -2.56
N LYS A 153 -4.84 -17.20 -2.85
CA LYS A 153 -5.70 -17.58 -4.01
C LYS A 153 -6.91 -18.42 -3.60
N SER A 154 -7.27 -18.39 -2.31
CA SER A 154 -8.46 -19.06 -1.80
C SER A 154 -9.75 -18.67 -2.55
N ILE A 155 -10.75 -19.55 -2.49
CA ILE A 155 -12.09 -19.30 -3.05
C ILE A 155 -12.73 -18.03 -2.45
N LEU A 156 -12.40 -17.71 -1.20
CA LEU A 156 -12.93 -16.57 -0.48
C LEU A 156 -12.44 -15.25 -1.09
N ILE A 157 -11.20 -15.19 -1.59
CA ILE A 157 -10.69 -14.01 -2.33
C ILE A 157 -11.47 -13.79 -3.62
N TRP A 158 -11.85 -14.85 -4.33
CA TRP A 158 -12.68 -14.71 -5.54
C TRP A 158 -14.08 -14.20 -5.23
N ILE A 159 -14.65 -14.57 -4.07
CA ILE A 159 -15.95 -14.06 -3.60
C ILE A 159 -15.83 -12.59 -3.17
N LEU A 160 -14.77 -12.24 -2.43
CA LEU A 160 -14.50 -10.90 -1.95
C LEU A 160 -13.94 -9.98 -3.04
N LEU A 161 -13.64 -10.52 -4.22
CA LEU A 161 -12.96 -9.81 -5.30
C LEU A 161 -13.59 -8.44 -5.61
N PRO A 162 -14.92 -8.29 -5.79
CA PRO A 162 -15.53 -7.00 -6.05
C PRO A 162 -15.25 -5.96 -4.96
N LEU A 163 -15.14 -6.39 -3.70
CA LEU A 163 -14.80 -5.52 -2.56
C LEU A 163 -13.30 -5.19 -2.53
N LEU A 164 -12.44 -6.19 -2.80
CA LEU A 164 -10.99 -6.03 -2.81
C LEU A 164 -10.50 -5.05 -3.87
N VAL A 165 -11.12 -5.04 -5.06
CA VAL A 165 -10.77 -4.10 -6.15
C VAL A 165 -11.60 -2.82 -6.15
N ALA A 166 -12.57 -2.68 -5.24
CA ALA A 166 -13.44 -1.50 -5.16
C ALA A 166 -12.67 -0.19 -4.97
N PRO A 167 -11.65 -0.10 -4.08
CA PRO A 167 -10.84 1.12 -3.94
C PRO A 167 -10.25 1.58 -5.27
N GLN A 168 -9.75 0.65 -6.08
CA GLN A 168 -9.11 0.92 -7.35
C GLN A 168 -10.13 1.24 -8.44
N ILE A 169 -11.31 0.63 -8.43
CA ILE A 169 -12.41 1.05 -9.32
C ILE A 169 -12.84 2.50 -9.02
N ILE A 170 -13.00 2.86 -7.74
CA ILE A 170 -13.37 4.21 -7.31
C ILE A 170 -12.26 5.21 -7.67
N GLY A 171 -11.00 4.93 -7.31
CA GLY A 171 -9.87 5.76 -7.71
C GLY A 171 -9.77 5.87 -9.24
N GLY A 172 -10.07 4.78 -9.95
CA GLY A 172 -10.13 4.75 -11.42
C GLY A 172 -11.15 5.73 -12.01
N THR A 173 -12.33 5.83 -11.39
CA THR A 173 -13.34 6.82 -11.78
C THR A 173 -12.90 8.27 -11.52
N ILE A 174 -12.23 8.55 -10.40
CA ILE A 174 -11.73 9.89 -10.06
C ILE A 174 -10.57 10.29 -10.98
N LEU A 175 -9.59 9.41 -11.19
CA LEU A 175 -8.48 9.63 -12.12
C LEU A 175 -8.99 9.82 -13.55
N GLY A 176 -9.98 9.04 -13.98
CA GLY A 176 -10.65 9.22 -15.27
C GLY A 176 -11.32 10.60 -15.39
N TYR A 177 -12.02 11.05 -14.36
CA TYR A 177 -12.61 12.39 -14.32
C TYR A 177 -11.55 13.50 -14.41
N LEU A 178 -10.52 13.44 -13.57
CA LEU A 178 -9.42 14.41 -13.56
C LEU A 178 -8.66 14.43 -14.89
N ARG A 179 -8.48 13.26 -15.52
CA ARG A 179 -7.84 13.13 -16.83
C ARG A 179 -8.56 13.92 -17.91
N ILE A 180 -9.89 13.86 -17.91
CA ILE A 180 -10.76 14.52 -18.89
C ILE A 180 -10.88 16.02 -18.58
N LYS A 181 -11.02 16.40 -17.31
CA LYS A 181 -11.20 17.81 -16.90
C LYS A 181 -9.91 18.61 -16.85
N LEU A 182 -8.84 18.06 -16.29
CA LEU A 182 -7.60 18.80 -16.00
C LEU A 182 -6.44 18.41 -16.92
N GLY A 183 -6.46 17.18 -17.45
CA GLY A 183 -5.45 16.63 -18.34
C GLY A 183 -4.56 15.58 -17.69
N PHE A 184 -3.65 15.00 -18.49
CA PHE A 184 -2.81 13.85 -18.10
C PHE A 184 -1.92 14.15 -16.89
N GLY A 185 -1.19 15.27 -16.90
CA GLY A 185 -0.26 15.60 -15.82
C GLY A 185 -0.94 15.76 -14.46
N TRP A 186 -2.18 16.25 -14.44
CA TRP A 186 -2.94 16.42 -13.19
C TRP A 186 -3.51 15.10 -12.67
N ALA A 187 -3.99 14.22 -13.55
CA ALA A 187 -4.39 12.87 -13.17
C ALA A 187 -3.20 12.07 -12.63
N PHE A 188 -2.07 12.12 -13.32
CA PHE A 188 -0.83 11.49 -12.85
C PHE A 188 -0.35 12.05 -11.52
N LEU A 189 -0.32 13.38 -11.35
CA LEU A 189 0.10 13.98 -10.09
C LEU A 189 -0.80 13.58 -8.92
N HIS A 190 -2.12 13.57 -9.14
CA HIS A 190 -3.08 13.09 -8.13
C HIS A 190 -2.82 11.63 -7.78
N HIS A 191 -2.65 10.77 -8.79
CA HIS A 191 -2.36 9.35 -8.61
C HIS A 191 -1.06 9.12 -7.83
N ALA A 192 0.02 9.81 -8.21
CA ALA A 192 1.33 9.67 -7.59
C ALA A 192 1.32 10.14 -6.13
N ILE A 193 0.65 11.26 -5.83
CA ILE A 193 0.49 11.74 -4.44
C ILE A 193 -0.30 10.72 -3.63
N TYR A 194 -1.45 10.29 -4.13
CA TYR A 194 -2.31 9.32 -3.45
C TYR A 194 -1.56 8.03 -3.16
N ASN A 195 -0.88 7.46 -4.15
CA ASN A 195 -0.17 6.20 -4.00
C ASN A 195 1.08 6.33 -3.13
N THR A 196 1.80 7.45 -3.19
CA THR A 196 2.94 7.71 -2.31
C THR A 196 2.50 7.78 -0.85
N VAL A 197 1.40 8.48 -0.56
CA VAL A 197 0.85 8.55 0.81
C VAL A 197 0.46 7.15 1.30
N LEU A 198 -0.26 6.37 0.49
CA LEU A 198 -0.62 5.01 0.87
C LEU A 198 0.60 4.10 1.06
N THR A 199 1.60 4.20 0.19
CA THR A 199 2.84 3.40 0.27
C THR A 199 3.61 3.71 1.55
N ILE A 200 3.71 4.99 1.93
CA ILE A 200 4.35 5.40 3.19
C ILE A 200 3.54 4.91 4.39
N LEU A 201 2.21 5.02 4.36
CA LEU A 201 1.35 4.55 5.45
C LEU A 201 1.46 3.04 5.63
N ALA A 202 1.38 2.28 4.53
CA ALA A 202 1.55 0.82 4.54
C ALA A 202 2.94 0.43 5.06
N PHE A 203 4.01 1.09 4.59
CA PHE A 203 5.34 0.84 5.14
C PHE A 203 5.41 1.17 6.65
N SER A 204 4.78 2.26 7.08
CA SER A 204 4.78 2.69 8.49
C SER A 204 4.08 1.71 9.43
N THR A 205 3.03 1.02 8.97
CA THR A 205 2.40 -0.04 9.75
C THR A 205 3.29 -1.28 9.88
N HIS A 206 4.17 -1.53 8.91
CA HIS A 206 5.11 -2.66 8.90
C HIS A 206 6.49 -2.35 9.48
N LEU A 207 6.82 -1.08 9.79
CA LEU A 207 8.07 -0.69 10.46
C LEU A 207 8.32 -1.42 11.79
N ASN A 208 7.28 -2.01 12.36
CA ASN A 208 7.35 -2.70 13.63
C ASN A 208 7.84 -4.14 13.57
N GLN A 209 8.07 -4.74 12.39
CA GLN A 209 7.94 -6.21 12.33
C GLN A 209 9.12 -7.07 11.86
N GLU A 210 10.11 -6.60 11.10
CA GLU A 210 11.19 -7.52 10.68
C GLU A 210 12.55 -6.81 10.55
N VAL A 211 13.51 -7.18 11.39
CA VAL A 211 14.93 -6.85 11.18
C VAL A 211 15.57 -8.06 10.49
N SER A 212 15.76 -8.00 9.18
CA SER A 212 16.55 -8.97 8.43
C SER A 212 17.91 -8.38 8.04
N ILE A 213 18.99 -8.99 8.53
CA ILE A 213 20.37 -8.65 8.19
C ILE A 213 20.94 -9.82 7.40
N ASN A 214 21.44 -9.54 6.21
CA ASN A 214 22.02 -10.55 5.33
C ASN A 214 23.36 -10.04 4.78
N ASN A 215 24.47 -10.65 5.20
CA ASN A 215 25.81 -10.31 4.70
C ASN A 215 26.57 -11.57 4.25
N SER A 216 27.87 -11.44 3.96
CA SER A 216 28.74 -12.55 3.55
C SER A 216 28.89 -13.64 4.61
N ASP A 217 28.63 -13.28 5.86
CA ASP A 217 29.07 -14.04 7.03
C ASP A 217 27.90 -14.72 7.73
N PHE A 218 26.74 -14.07 7.79
CA PHE A 218 25.52 -14.57 8.41
C PHE A 218 24.25 -13.94 7.82
N LYS A 219 23.12 -14.58 8.14
CA LYS A 219 21.77 -14.08 7.92
C LYS A 219 21.02 -14.12 9.25
N LEU A 220 20.56 -12.98 9.75
CA LEU A 220 19.82 -12.82 11.00
C LEU A 220 18.45 -12.24 10.69
N ASN A 221 17.36 -12.95 10.99
CA ASN A 221 16.01 -12.41 10.93
C ASN A 221 15.42 -12.35 12.34
N ILE A 222 14.90 -11.18 12.72
CA ILE A 222 14.18 -10.95 13.96
C ILE A 222 12.79 -10.46 13.57
N GLU A 223 11.80 -11.32 13.73
CA GLU A 223 10.40 -11.05 13.40
C GLU A 223 9.62 -10.89 14.70
N VAL A 224 8.68 -9.94 14.80
CA VAL A 224 7.74 -9.94 15.92
C VAL A 224 6.82 -11.15 15.75
N ALA A 225 6.85 -12.09 16.69
CA ALA A 225 5.92 -13.20 16.71
C ALA A 225 4.52 -12.62 16.97
N GLU A 226 3.69 -12.59 15.93
CA GLU A 226 2.29 -12.24 16.07
C GLU A 226 1.65 -13.26 16.98
N ASN A 227 1.16 -12.79 18.12
CA ASN A 227 0.37 -13.60 19.03
C ASN A 227 -1.04 -13.74 18.42
N LYS A 228 -1.16 -14.43 17.27
CA LYS A 228 -2.44 -14.95 16.79
C LYS A 228 -2.86 -15.99 17.82
N TYR A 229 -3.74 -15.56 18.74
CA TYR A 229 -4.38 -16.46 19.70
C TYR A 229 -4.90 -17.68 18.94
N ASN A 230 -4.44 -18.85 19.37
CA ASN A 230 -4.72 -20.18 18.83
C ASN A 230 -3.85 -20.60 17.63
N ASN A 231 -2.62 -20.99 17.92
CA ASN A 231 -2.22 -22.38 17.76
C ASN A 231 -1.00 -22.65 18.64
N GLU A 232 -1.15 -23.54 19.61
CA GLU A 232 -0.04 -24.19 20.29
C GLU A 232 0.82 -24.91 19.24
N SER A 233 1.79 -24.20 18.67
CA SER A 233 2.90 -24.83 17.97
C SER A 233 3.99 -25.03 18.99
N LYS A 234 4.16 -26.29 19.38
CA LYS A 234 5.32 -26.80 20.09
C LYS A 234 6.57 -26.15 19.51
N VAL A 235 7.26 -25.40 20.36
CA VAL A 235 8.67 -25.09 20.15
C VAL A 235 9.40 -26.43 20.27
N GLU A 236 9.70 -27.06 19.14
CA GLU A 236 10.70 -28.13 19.11
C GLU A 236 12.05 -27.46 19.33
N ASP A 237 12.52 -27.64 20.55
CA ASP A 237 13.79 -27.18 21.07
C ASP A 237 14.94 -27.94 20.39
N THR A 238 15.77 -27.21 19.64
CA THR A 238 17.11 -27.69 19.26
C THR A 238 18.12 -26.56 19.26
N SER A 239 18.33 -25.92 20.41
CA SER A 239 19.66 -25.41 20.83
C SER A 239 19.57 -24.80 22.22
N ASP A 240 20.42 -25.26 23.15
CA ASP A 240 20.61 -24.80 24.53
C ASP A 240 20.87 -23.29 24.65
N PHE A 241 19.85 -22.46 24.41
CA PHE A 241 19.90 -21.04 24.67
C PHE A 241 18.72 -20.66 25.56
N ASP A 242 18.98 -20.60 26.86
CA ASP A 242 18.02 -20.28 27.90
C ASP A 242 17.67 -18.77 27.87
N PHE A 243 16.94 -18.40 26.82
CA PHE A 243 16.49 -17.04 26.53
C PHE A 243 15.68 -16.47 27.72
N LYS A 244 15.00 -17.34 28.46
CA LYS A 244 14.18 -16.99 29.62
C LYS A 244 15.05 -16.58 30.81
N ASN A 245 16.17 -17.25 31.04
CA ASN A 245 17.09 -16.87 32.11
C ASN A 245 17.88 -15.60 31.79
N ILE A 246 18.29 -15.36 30.54
CA ILE A 246 19.02 -14.12 30.19
C ILE A 246 18.12 -12.87 30.35
N VAL A 247 16.87 -12.94 29.91
CA VAL A 247 15.90 -11.84 30.07
C VAL A 247 15.61 -11.58 31.56
N ASN A 248 15.42 -12.62 32.37
CA ASN A 248 15.24 -12.48 33.82
C ASN A 248 16.49 -11.91 34.52
N THR A 249 17.68 -12.31 34.07
CA THR A 249 18.95 -11.82 34.63
C THR A 249 19.14 -10.33 34.32
N GLN A 250 18.86 -9.90 33.08
CA GLN A 250 18.93 -8.48 32.71
C GLN A 250 17.88 -7.64 33.43
N TYR A 251 16.66 -8.17 33.64
CA TYR A 251 15.62 -7.48 34.41
C TYR A 251 16.00 -7.32 35.88
N ALA A 252 16.66 -8.32 36.47
CA ALA A 252 17.19 -8.23 37.83
C ALA A 252 18.35 -7.24 37.93
N SER A 253 19.27 -7.24 36.96
CA SER A 253 20.39 -6.28 36.90
C SER A 253 19.92 -4.84 36.69
N TYR A 254 18.94 -4.61 35.83
CA TYR A 254 18.34 -3.30 35.60
C TYR A 254 17.64 -2.77 36.85
N ASN A 255 16.81 -3.59 37.50
CA ASN A 255 16.14 -3.20 38.74
C ASN A 255 17.13 -2.96 39.89
N TYR A 256 18.25 -3.69 39.94
CA TYR A 256 19.31 -3.45 40.92
C TYR A 256 19.97 -2.07 40.72
N ILE A 257 20.22 -1.68 39.47
CA ILE A 257 20.81 -0.38 39.12
C ILE A 257 19.81 0.76 39.30
N ALA A 258 18.56 0.59 38.85
CA ALA A 258 17.49 1.58 39.00
C ALA A 258 17.21 1.92 40.47
N ASN A 259 17.22 0.91 41.35
CA ASN A 259 17.00 1.10 42.79
C ASN A 259 18.16 1.83 43.49
N ARG A 260 19.39 1.72 42.96
CA ARG A 260 20.57 2.48 43.43
C ARG A 260 20.58 3.94 42.96
N LEU A 261 19.90 4.23 41.86
CA LEU A 261 19.82 5.55 41.23
C LEU A 261 18.52 6.30 41.59
N GLY A 262 17.64 5.71 42.41
CA GLY A 262 16.40 6.32 42.87
C GLY A 262 15.29 6.37 41.80
N TRP A 263 15.38 5.53 40.77
CA TRP A 263 14.35 5.44 39.73
C TRP A 263 13.19 4.55 40.20
N GLU A 264 11.94 4.97 39.94
CA GLU A 264 10.76 4.19 40.30
C GLU A 264 10.78 2.81 39.62
N LYS A 265 10.38 1.79 40.38
CA LYS A 265 10.27 0.41 39.90
C LYS A 265 9.24 0.36 38.77
N ILE A 266 9.64 -0.16 37.61
CA ILE A 266 8.71 -0.47 36.53
C ILE A 266 7.93 -1.73 36.96
N ASP A 267 6.69 -1.56 37.41
CA ASP A 267 5.84 -2.68 37.76
C ASP A 267 5.47 -3.51 36.51
N LYS A 268 5.62 -4.83 36.65
CA LYS A 268 5.39 -5.82 35.58
C LYS A 268 3.92 -5.85 35.14
N LYS A 269 3.65 -5.52 33.88
CA LYS A 269 2.70 -6.18 32.94
C LYS A 269 2.25 -5.21 31.84
N GLU A 270 3.12 -4.79 30.93
CA GLU A 270 2.61 -4.21 29.67
C GLU A 270 3.42 -4.74 28.48
N ASN A 271 2.68 -5.35 27.54
CA ASN A 271 3.07 -5.68 26.17
C ASN A 271 4.44 -6.33 25.96
N TYR A 272 4.55 -7.62 26.30
CA TYR A 272 5.60 -8.44 25.70
C TYR A 272 5.31 -8.60 24.21
N LYS A 273 6.08 -7.91 23.35
CA LYS A 273 6.25 -8.33 21.95
C LYS A 273 7.14 -9.58 21.99
N TYR A 274 6.59 -10.70 21.56
CA TYR A 274 7.38 -11.91 21.33
C TYR A 274 8.13 -11.73 20.01
N TYR A 275 9.35 -12.25 19.91
CA TYR A 275 10.15 -12.17 18.69
C TYR A 275 10.65 -13.57 18.30
N ASN A 276 10.46 -13.95 17.04
CA ASN A 276 11.11 -15.10 16.44
C ASN A 276 12.47 -14.65 15.92
N ILE A 277 13.54 -15.31 16.36
CA ILE A 277 14.91 -14.99 15.96
C ILE A 277 15.47 -16.19 15.22
N SER A 278 15.83 -16.02 13.94
CA SER A 278 16.54 -17.03 13.15
C SER A 278 17.93 -16.50 12.77
N LEU A 279 18.96 -17.31 13.02
CA LEU A 279 20.35 -17.00 12.67
C LEU A 279 20.92 -18.14 11.84
N GLU A 280 21.33 -17.85 10.61
CA GLU A 280 21.98 -18.76 9.69
C GLU A 280 23.42 -18.28 9.42
N MET A 281 24.40 -19.10 9.79
CA MET A 281 25.82 -18.83 9.60
C MET A 281 26.25 -19.26 8.19
N LYS A 282 26.85 -18.34 7.43
CA LYS A 282 27.41 -18.65 6.09
C LYS A 282 28.90 -18.96 6.13
N ASN A 283 29.62 -18.39 7.10
CA ASN A 283 31.04 -18.66 7.39
C ASN A 283 31.21 -19.11 8.85
N LEU A 284 31.68 -20.34 9.04
CA LEU A 284 31.80 -21.02 10.36
C LEU A 284 32.85 -20.44 11.31
N ASP A 285 33.66 -19.47 10.88
CA ASP A 285 34.76 -18.90 11.68
C ASP A 285 34.32 -17.79 12.66
N LEU A 286 33.03 -17.45 12.68
CA LEU A 286 32.49 -16.42 13.56
C LEU A 286 31.69 -17.04 14.72
N ASN A 287 31.89 -16.54 15.93
CA ASN A 287 31.14 -17.02 17.09
C ASN A 287 29.70 -16.47 17.06
N SER A 288 28.72 -17.36 16.87
CA SER A 288 27.28 -17.07 16.83
C SER A 288 26.80 -16.27 18.03
N ASP A 289 27.35 -16.55 19.22
CA ASP A 289 26.91 -15.96 20.48
C ASP A 289 27.27 -14.48 20.58
N SER A 290 28.44 -14.13 20.06
CA SER A 290 28.95 -12.75 20.09
C SER A 290 28.14 -11.83 19.17
N ILE A 291 27.74 -12.36 18.01
CA ILE A 291 26.94 -11.64 17.00
C ILE A 291 25.52 -11.44 17.51
N LEU A 292 24.88 -12.50 18.01
CA LEU A 292 23.51 -12.43 18.54
C LEU A 292 23.42 -11.45 19.71
N GLN A 293 24.37 -11.53 20.65
CA GLN A 293 24.42 -10.67 21.84
C GLN A 293 24.69 -9.20 21.48
N TYR A 294 25.60 -8.91 20.54
CA TYR A 294 25.88 -7.54 20.08
C TYR A 294 24.63 -6.87 19.47
N HIS A 295 23.90 -7.60 18.63
CA HIS A 295 22.72 -7.05 17.95
C HIS A 295 21.50 -6.95 18.88
N LEU A 296 21.29 -7.90 19.78
CA LEU A 296 20.26 -7.80 20.84
C LEU A 296 20.48 -6.57 21.73
N ILE A 297 21.73 -6.27 22.13
CA ILE A 297 22.06 -5.06 22.89
C ILE A 297 21.72 -3.78 22.10
N LYS A 298 21.93 -3.79 20.78
CA LYS A 298 21.64 -2.65 19.92
C LYS A 298 20.14 -2.39 19.78
N ILE A 299 19.32 -3.45 19.74
CA ILE A 299 17.85 -3.37 19.72
C ILE A 299 17.32 -2.84 21.05
N ILE A 300 17.83 -3.37 22.17
CA ILE A 300 17.43 -2.93 23.53
C ILE A 300 17.80 -1.46 23.79
N LYS A 301 18.90 -0.96 23.22
CA LYS A 301 19.34 0.44 23.39
C LYS A 301 18.60 1.45 22.50
N ASN A 302 17.89 1.00 21.47
CA ASN A 302 17.21 1.86 20.49
C ASN A 302 15.67 1.87 20.67
N GLN A 303 15.15 1.25 21.72
CA GLN A 303 13.77 1.40 22.22
C GLN A 303 13.79 2.25 23.49
#